data_AF-D0V7C4-F1
#
_entry.id   AF-D0V7C4-F1
#
_cell.length_a   1.000
_cell.length_b   1.000
_cell.length_c   1.000
_cell.angle_alpha   90.00
_cell.angle_beta   90.00
_cell.angle_gamma   90.00
#
_symmetry.space_group_name_H-M   'P 1'
#
loop_
_entity.id
_entity.type
_entity.pdbx_description
1 polymer ?
#
loop_
_entity_poly.entity_id
_entity_poly.type
_entity_poly.pdbx_seq_one_letter_code
_entity_poly.pdbx_strand_id
1 'polypeptide(L)'
;TYDPSTQEFVLNSPTITSIKWWPGGLGKTSNHAVVLAQLHTQGRCHGLHAFIVPIRCMRTHKPLPGVVVGDIGPKFGFDEVDNGYLKLENVRIPRDNMLMKYAKVEPDGTYVKPPSDKLTYGTMVFIRSMIVGESARALSKACTIAIRYSAVRHQSELRPGEPEPQILDYQTQQHKLLPLLDTAYA
;
A
#
# COMPACT_ATOMS: atom_id res chain seq x y z
N THR A 1 -20.48 10.50 -6.08
CA THR A 1 -21.52 11.54 -5.91
C THR A 1 -22.68 10.95 -5.14
N TYR A 2 -23.24 11.69 -4.19
CA TYR A 2 -24.41 11.27 -3.41
C TYR A 2 -25.71 11.51 -4.20
N ASP A 3 -26.62 10.55 -4.16
CA ASP A 3 -27.95 10.57 -4.74
C ASP A 3 -28.99 10.48 -3.61
N PRO A 4 -29.61 11.61 -3.19
CA PRO A 4 -30.58 11.61 -2.10
C PRO A 4 -31.85 10.80 -2.39
N SER A 5 -32.20 10.61 -3.68
CA SER A 5 -33.43 9.91 -4.05
C SER A 5 -33.38 8.42 -3.74
N THR A 6 -32.20 7.82 -3.86
CA THR A 6 -31.96 6.41 -3.55
C THR A 6 -31.14 6.21 -2.27
N GLN A 7 -30.64 7.29 -1.66
CA GLN A 7 -29.70 7.26 -0.54
C GLN A 7 -28.47 6.40 -0.85
N GLU A 8 -27.88 6.65 -2.01
CA GLU A 8 -26.71 5.92 -2.51
C GLU A 8 -25.56 6.86 -2.88
N PHE A 9 -24.35 6.31 -2.89
CA PHE A 9 -23.22 6.92 -3.58
C PHE A 9 -23.01 6.25 -4.94
N VAL A 10 -22.86 7.07 -5.97
CA VAL A 10 -22.43 6.67 -7.31
C VAL A 10 -20.92 6.90 -7.43
N LEU A 11 -20.15 5.82 -7.58
CA LEU A 11 -18.71 5.85 -7.79
C LEU A 11 -18.39 5.70 -9.27
N ASN A 12 -17.53 6.59 -9.77
CA ASN A 12 -17.16 6.61 -11.18
C ASN A 12 -15.67 6.94 -11.34
N SER A 13 -15.04 6.31 -12.33
CA SER A 13 -13.69 6.58 -12.82
C SER A 13 -13.80 7.38 -14.13
N PRO A 14 -13.79 8.73 -14.09
CA PRO A 14 -14.10 9.57 -15.25
C PRO A 14 -13.08 9.49 -16.39
N THR A 15 -11.84 9.11 -16.09
CA THR A 15 -10.73 9.05 -17.05
C THR A 15 -9.89 7.80 -16.82
N ILE A 16 -9.07 7.42 -17.80
CA ILE A 16 -8.09 6.33 -17.64
C ILE A 16 -7.14 6.62 -16.46
N THR A 17 -6.73 7.88 -16.30
CA THR A 17 -5.85 8.31 -15.19
C THR A 17 -6.51 8.25 -13.81
N SER A 18 -7.83 8.10 -13.74
CA SER A 18 -8.57 7.94 -12.47
C SER A 18 -8.70 6.48 -12.00
N ILE A 19 -8.26 5.52 -12.83
CA ILE A 19 -8.23 4.11 -12.49
C ILE A 19 -7.33 3.92 -11.26
N LYS A 20 -7.83 3.21 -10.24
CA LYS A 20 -7.01 2.86 -9.08
C LYS A 20 -5.92 1.90 -9.55
N TRP A 21 -4.71 2.08 -9.04
CA TRP A 21 -3.54 1.36 -9.51
C TRP A 21 -2.60 1.08 -8.34
N TRP A 22 -2.07 -0.15 -8.27
CA TRP A 22 -1.22 -0.71 -7.20
C TRP A 22 -1.85 -1.37 -5.96
N PRO A 23 -3.16 -1.29 -5.61
CA PRO A 23 -3.63 -1.97 -4.41
C PRO A 23 -3.33 -3.48 -4.45
N GLY A 24 -2.58 -3.96 -3.45
CA GLY A 24 -2.32 -5.39 -3.27
C GLY A 24 -3.61 -6.13 -2.94
N GLY A 25 -3.77 -7.36 -3.42
CA GLY A 25 -5.00 -8.12 -3.24
C GLY A 25 -6.12 -7.75 -4.21
N LEU A 26 -6.01 -6.65 -4.96
CA LEU A 26 -7.11 -6.15 -5.81
C LEU A 26 -7.23 -6.94 -7.12
N GLY A 27 -6.10 -7.40 -7.67
CA GLY A 27 -6.04 -7.98 -9.01
C GLY A 27 -6.93 -9.20 -9.14
N LYS A 28 -6.91 -10.09 -8.14
CA LYS A 28 -7.56 -11.40 -8.19
C LYS A 28 -8.20 -11.84 -6.87
N THR A 29 -7.83 -11.29 -5.72
CA THR A 29 -8.19 -11.89 -4.43
C THR A 29 -9.37 -11.21 -3.73
N SER A 30 -9.45 -9.87 -3.78
CA SER A 30 -10.39 -9.11 -2.96
C SER A 30 -11.80 -9.10 -3.55
N ASN A 31 -12.80 -9.34 -2.69
CA ASN A 31 -14.22 -9.17 -3.02
C ASN A 31 -14.76 -7.78 -2.69
N HIS A 32 -14.11 -7.05 -1.78
CA HIS A 32 -14.44 -5.70 -1.36
C HIS A 32 -13.19 -4.83 -1.36
N ALA A 33 -13.34 -3.53 -1.56
CA ALA A 33 -12.26 -2.55 -1.45
C ALA A 33 -12.72 -1.32 -0.68
N VAL A 34 -11.82 -0.74 0.12
CA VAL A 34 -12.00 0.63 0.63
C VAL A 34 -11.49 1.59 -0.44
N VAL A 35 -12.40 2.25 -1.14
CA VAL A 35 -12.08 3.16 -2.24
C VAL A 35 -12.07 4.59 -1.71
N LEU A 36 -10.94 5.27 -1.88
CA LEU A 36 -10.81 6.71 -1.68
C LEU A 36 -11.31 7.45 -2.92
N ALA A 37 -12.33 8.30 -2.78
CA ALA A 37 -12.90 9.09 -3.87
C ALA A 37 -13.28 10.50 -3.40
N GLN A 38 -13.40 11.44 -4.35
CA GLN A 38 -13.91 12.77 -4.04
C GLN A 38 -15.41 12.67 -3.69
N LEU A 39 -15.77 13.15 -2.50
CA LEU A 39 -17.16 13.21 -2.08
C LEU A 39 -17.83 14.42 -2.72
N HIS A 40 -18.85 14.17 -3.53
CA HIS A 40 -19.74 15.20 -4.06
C HIS A 40 -21.14 15.01 -3.48
N THR A 41 -21.72 16.03 -2.84
CA THR A 41 -23.12 16.06 -2.41
C THR A 41 -23.68 17.49 -2.56
N GLN A 42 -24.96 17.63 -2.87
CA GLN A 42 -25.62 18.94 -3.11
C GLN A 42 -24.83 19.86 -4.06
N GLY A 43 -24.25 19.28 -5.13
CA GLY A 43 -23.45 20.01 -6.12
C GLY A 43 -22.07 20.50 -5.66
N ARG A 44 -21.64 20.18 -4.43
CA ARG A 44 -20.35 20.62 -3.86
C ARG A 44 -19.40 19.45 -3.66
N CYS A 45 -18.11 19.70 -3.86
CA CYS A 45 -17.03 18.75 -3.56
C CYS A 45 -16.53 18.98 -2.13
N HIS A 46 -16.44 17.91 -1.34
CA HIS A 46 -16.02 17.92 0.06
C HIS A 46 -14.68 17.19 0.29
N GLY A 47 -13.92 16.95 -0.78
CA GLY A 47 -12.62 16.29 -0.70
C GLY A 47 -12.69 14.77 -0.56
N LEU A 48 -11.54 14.17 -0.28
CA LEU A 48 -11.35 12.72 -0.26
C LEU A 48 -12.04 12.05 0.92
N HIS A 49 -12.84 11.04 0.62
CA HIS A 49 -13.51 10.19 1.60
C HIS A 49 -13.39 8.71 1.22
N ALA A 50 -13.52 7.85 2.22
CA ALA A 50 -13.39 6.40 2.08
C ALA A 50 -14.77 5.73 2.02
N PHE A 51 -14.92 4.81 1.06
CA PHE A 51 -16.16 4.09 0.80
C PHE A 51 -15.87 2.59 0.71
N ILE A 52 -16.67 1.75 1.36
CA ILE A 52 -16.62 0.30 1.19
C ILE A 52 -17.37 -0.06 -0.10
N VAL A 53 -16.67 -0.65 -1.05
CA VAL A 53 -17.21 -0.99 -2.36
C VAL A 53 -17.10 -2.50 -2.57
N PRO A 54 -18.22 -3.23 -2.68
CA PRO A 54 -18.20 -4.59 -3.21
C PRO A 54 -17.71 -4.57 -4.66
N ILE A 55 -16.70 -5.36 -4.98
CA ILE A 55 -16.10 -5.43 -6.32
C ILE A 55 -16.29 -6.79 -7.00
N ARG A 56 -16.55 -7.85 -6.22
CA ARG A 56 -16.83 -9.21 -6.75
C ARG A 56 -17.95 -9.88 -5.99
N CYS A 57 -18.72 -10.73 -6.68
CA CYS A 57 -19.72 -11.59 -6.06
C CYS A 57 -19.06 -12.55 -5.05
N MET A 58 -19.59 -12.62 -3.83
CA MET A 58 -19.05 -13.47 -2.77
C MET A 58 -19.08 -14.98 -3.10
N ARG A 59 -20.02 -15.42 -3.93
CA ARG A 59 -20.18 -16.84 -4.29
C ARG A 59 -19.38 -17.25 -5.51
N THR A 60 -19.40 -16.42 -6.56
CA THR A 60 -18.82 -16.77 -7.87
C THR A 60 -17.48 -16.11 -8.13
N HIS A 61 -17.08 -15.15 -7.30
CA HIS A 61 -15.88 -14.33 -7.44
C HIS A 61 -15.80 -13.51 -8.75
N LYS A 62 -16.87 -13.50 -9.56
CA LYS A 62 -16.97 -12.68 -10.76
C LYS A 62 -17.09 -11.20 -10.38
N PRO A 63 -16.46 -10.28 -11.13
CA PRO A 63 -16.66 -8.84 -10.96
C PRO A 63 -18.14 -8.47 -10.99
N LEU A 64 -18.54 -7.52 -10.15
CA LEU A 64 -19.91 -6.99 -10.13
C LEU A 64 -20.17 -6.04 -11.32
N PRO A 65 -21.44 -5.77 -11.68
CA PRO A 65 -21.76 -4.82 -12.75
C PRO A 65 -21.10 -3.46 -12.56
N GLY A 66 -20.54 -2.89 -13.63
CA GLY A 66 -19.81 -1.62 -13.61
C GLY A 66 -18.42 -1.68 -12.95
N VAL A 67 -17.97 -2.86 -12.51
CA VAL A 67 -16.63 -3.06 -11.94
C VAL A 67 -15.71 -3.70 -12.97
N VAL A 68 -14.66 -2.97 -13.37
CA VAL A 68 -13.59 -3.50 -14.22
C VAL A 68 -12.32 -3.59 -13.37
N VAL A 69 -11.85 -4.82 -13.17
CA VAL A 69 -10.74 -5.12 -12.25
C VAL A 69 -9.81 -6.18 -12.86
N GLY A 70 -8.52 -6.03 -12.63
CA GLY A 70 -7.51 -6.95 -13.14
C GLY A 70 -6.16 -6.76 -12.49
N ASP A 71 -5.23 -7.65 -12.82
CA ASP A 71 -3.84 -7.60 -12.35
C ASP A 71 -3.03 -6.63 -13.22
N ILE A 72 -2.06 -5.92 -12.63
CA ILE A 72 -1.23 -4.94 -13.36
C ILE A 72 -0.01 -5.57 -14.04
N GLY A 73 0.27 -6.85 -13.78
CA GLY A 73 1.33 -7.62 -14.40
C GLY A 73 2.58 -7.78 -13.53
N PRO A 74 3.68 -8.27 -14.16
CA PRO A 74 4.93 -8.56 -13.47
C PRO A 74 5.58 -7.28 -12.93
N LYS A 75 6.28 -7.43 -11.81
CA LYS A 75 6.94 -6.34 -11.08
C LYS A 75 8.43 -6.68 -10.91
N PHE A 76 9.21 -5.78 -10.32
CA PHE A 76 10.61 -6.09 -9.98
C PHE A 76 10.74 -7.16 -8.88
N GLY A 77 9.72 -7.25 -8.02
CA GLY A 77 9.53 -8.29 -7.01
C GLY A 77 8.07 -8.24 -6.52
N PHE A 78 7.73 -8.96 -5.46
CA PHE A 78 6.34 -9.11 -4.99
C PHE A 78 5.42 -9.75 -6.04
N ASP A 79 5.93 -10.68 -6.85
CA ASP A 79 5.12 -11.38 -7.86
C ASP A 79 4.02 -12.24 -7.22
N GLU A 80 4.17 -12.60 -5.94
CA GLU A 80 3.15 -13.25 -5.13
C GLU A 80 1.98 -12.34 -4.73
N VAL A 81 2.13 -11.01 -4.89
CA VAL A 81 1.07 -10.04 -4.61
C VAL A 81 0.39 -9.64 -5.91
N ASP A 82 -0.92 -9.91 -5.99
CA ASP A 82 -1.80 -9.56 -7.10
C ASP A 82 -2.19 -8.07 -7.06
N ASN A 83 -1.20 -7.19 -7.21
CA ASN A 83 -1.44 -5.76 -7.33
C ASN A 83 -2.37 -5.50 -8.52
N GLY A 84 -3.48 -4.81 -8.26
CA GLY A 84 -4.53 -4.66 -9.24
C GLY A 84 -4.74 -3.25 -9.74
N TYR A 85 -5.54 -3.16 -10.80
CA TYR A 85 -6.22 -1.95 -11.21
C TYR A 85 -7.73 -2.07 -10.97
N LEU A 86 -8.41 -0.94 -10.72
CA LEU A 86 -9.87 -0.87 -10.56
C LEU A 86 -10.44 0.37 -11.24
N LYS A 87 -11.33 0.15 -12.21
CA LYS A 87 -12.19 1.16 -12.82
C LYS A 87 -13.63 0.90 -12.39
N LEU A 88 -14.32 1.96 -11.97
CA LEU A 88 -15.72 1.92 -11.57
C LEU A 88 -16.54 2.71 -12.59
N GLU A 89 -17.61 2.10 -13.11
CA GLU A 89 -18.50 2.69 -14.11
C GLU A 89 -19.88 2.88 -13.48
N ASN A 90 -20.07 4.06 -12.86
CA ASN A 90 -21.30 4.44 -12.16
C ASN A 90 -21.81 3.38 -11.16
N VAL A 91 -20.91 2.76 -10.40
CA VAL A 91 -21.23 1.74 -9.39
C VAL A 91 -21.96 2.40 -8.22
N ARG A 92 -23.14 1.89 -7.88
CA ARG A 92 -23.97 2.37 -6.76
C ARG A 92 -23.71 1.55 -5.50
N ILE A 93 -23.54 2.24 -4.38
CA ILE A 93 -23.43 1.64 -3.05
C ILE A 93 -24.36 2.37 -2.07
N PRO A 94 -24.88 1.71 -1.03
CA PRO A 94 -25.66 2.37 0.01
C PRO A 94 -24.89 3.53 0.66
N ARG A 95 -25.61 4.55 1.13
CA ARG A 95 -25.02 5.67 1.89
C ARG A 95 -24.13 5.18 3.03
N ASP A 96 -24.57 4.15 3.73
CA ASP A 96 -23.93 3.64 4.94
C ASP A 96 -22.59 2.94 4.67
N ASN A 97 -22.25 2.71 3.40
CA ASN A 97 -20.93 2.22 3.01
C ASN A 97 -19.83 3.30 3.08
N MET A 98 -20.18 4.57 3.25
CA MET A 98 -19.20 5.61 3.56
C MET A 98 -18.70 5.46 5.01
N LEU A 99 -17.39 5.58 5.23
CA LEU A 99 -16.82 5.49 6.58
C LEU A 99 -17.07 6.77 7.38
N MET A 100 -18.21 6.82 8.07
CA MET A 100 -18.74 8.05 8.68
C MET A 100 -18.31 8.36 10.12
N LYS A 101 -17.16 7.84 10.59
CA LYS A 101 -16.71 8.08 11.98
C LYS A 101 -16.45 9.57 12.27
N TYR A 102 -15.85 10.28 11.32
CA TYR A 102 -15.45 11.69 11.50
C TYR A 102 -16.24 12.65 10.62
N ALA A 103 -16.55 12.28 9.38
CA ALA A 103 -17.37 13.06 8.47
C ALA A 103 -18.65 12.30 8.14
N LYS A 104 -19.79 12.97 7.95
CA LYS A 104 -21.08 12.31 7.66
C LYS A 104 -21.78 12.94 6.48
N VAL A 105 -22.63 12.16 5.83
CA VAL A 105 -23.62 12.65 4.88
C VAL A 105 -24.97 12.18 5.39
N GLU A 106 -25.82 13.11 5.80
CA GLU A 106 -27.18 12.80 6.25
C GLU A 106 -28.06 12.32 5.08
N PRO A 107 -29.21 11.68 5.33
CA PRO A 107 -30.07 11.13 4.26
C PRO A 107 -30.47 12.16 3.18
N ASP A 108 -30.66 13.42 3.58
CA ASP A 108 -30.97 14.56 2.71
C ASP A 108 -29.76 15.10 1.90
N GLY A 109 -28.57 14.54 2.13
CA GLY A 109 -27.32 14.94 1.51
C GLY A 109 -26.55 16.03 2.26
N THR A 110 -27.02 16.45 3.43
CA THR A 110 -26.33 17.43 4.26
C THR A 110 -25.00 16.86 4.73
N TYR A 111 -23.89 17.57 4.43
CA TYR A 111 -22.55 17.15 4.83
C TYR A 111 -22.19 17.69 6.22
N VAL A 112 -21.79 16.79 7.12
CA VAL A 112 -21.26 17.12 8.44
C VAL A 112 -19.75 16.94 8.40
N LYS A 113 -19.03 18.06 8.49
CA LYS A 113 -17.57 18.10 8.42
C LYS A 113 -16.90 17.43 9.63
N PRO A 114 -15.69 16.87 9.47
CA PRO A 114 -14.93 16.33 10.58
C PRO A 114 -14.40 17.43 11.51
N PRO A 115 -14.07 17.08 12.76
CA PRO A 115 -13.36 17.99 13.67
C PRO A 115 -11.99 18.42 13.11
N SER A 116 -11.35 17.56 12.30
CA SER A 116 -10.12 17.87 11.59
C SER A 116 -9.99 17.01 10.32
N ASP A 117 -9.64 17.64 9.21
CA ASP A 117 -9.41 16.96 7.92
C ASP A 117 -8.20 16.00 7.95
N LYS A 118 -7.31 16.14 8.95
CA LYS A 118 -6.10 15.31 9.08
C LYS A 118 -6.38 13.91 9.62
N LEU A 119 -7.56 13.66 10.20
CA LEU A 119 -7.89 12.38 10.84
C LEU A 119 -7.91 11.20 9.87
N THR A 120 -8.21 11.45 8.59
CA THR A 120 -8.18 10.43 7.52
C THR A 120 -6.77 9.83 7.31
N TYR A 121 -5.71 10.54 7.73
CA TYR A 121 -4.32 10.10 7.57
C TYR A 121 -3.76 9.34 8.78
N GLY A 122 -4.55 9.12 9.84
CA GLY A 122 -4.06 8.48 11.08
C GLY A 122 -3.37 7.13 10.82
N THR A 123 -3.95 6.29 9.96
CA THR A 123 -3.36 4.99 9.58
C THR A 123 -2.01 5.15 8.87
N MET A 124 -1.80 6.21 8.09
CA MET A 124 -0.53 6.42 7.38
C MET A 124 0.63 6.68 8.34
N VAL A 125 0.39 7.34 9.47
CA VAL A 125 1.42 7.57 10.50
C VAL A 125 1.84 6.25 11.13
N PHE A 126 0.86 5.41 11.49
CA PHE A 126 1.12 4.09 12.04
C PHE A 126 1.92 3.21 11.07
N ILE A 127 1.49 3.14 9.80
CA ILE A 127 2.20 2.36 8.77
C ILE A 127 3.62 2.89 8.54
N ARG A 128 3.84 4.21 8.56
CA ARG A 128 5.20 4.77 8.45
C ARG A 128 6.11 4.32 9.59
N SER A 129 5.60 4.27 10.82
CA SER A 129 6.37 3.75 11.95
C SER A 129 6.73 2.27 11.76
N MET A 130 5.80 1.46 11.24
CA MET A 130 6.09 0.05 10.91
C MET A 130 7.16 -0.10 9.83
N ILE A 131 7.14 0.75 8.79
CA ILE A 131 8.12 0.71 7.70
C ILE A 131 9.54 0.91 8.24
N VAL A 132 9.74 1.83 9.20
CA VAL A 132 11.05 2.05 9.83
C VAL A 132 11.56 0.77 10.50
N GLY A 133 10.71 0.08 11.27
CA GLY A 133 11.06 -1.20 11.90
C GLY A 133 11.38 -2.29 10.87
N GLU A 134 10.61 -2.38 9.78
CA GLU A 134 10.89 -3.33 8.71
C GLU A 134 12.19 -3.01 7.96
N SER A 135 12.56 -1.73 7.80
CA SER A 135 13.85 -1.34 7.23
C SER A 135 15.02 -1.85 8.08
N ALA A 136 14.97 -1.66 9.40
CA ALA A 136 15.98 -2.17 10.32
C ALA A 136 16.08 -3.71 10.24
N ARG A 137 14.94 -4.40 10.18
CA ARG A 137 14.89 -5.87 10.06
C ARG A 137 15.44 -6.37 8.73
N ALA A 138 15.10 -5.71 7.62
CA ALA A 138 15.61 -6.06 6.30
C ALA A 138 17.12 -5.87 6.21
N LEU A 139 17.63 -4.73 6.71
CA LEU A 139 19.05 -4.44 6.75
C LEU A 139 19.81 -5.43 7.65
N SER A 140 19.28 -5.74 8.83
CA SER A 140 19.84 -6.73 9.76
C SER A 140 20.03 -8.10 9.10
N LYS A 141 19.05 -8.56 8.31
CA LYS A 141 19.16 -9.83 7.57
C LYS A 141 20.28 -9.78 6.53
N ALA A 142 20.33 -8.70 5.74
CA ALA A 142 21.37 -8.52 4.73
C ALA A 142 22.77 -8.47 5.36
N CYS A 143 22.96 -7.68 6.43
CA CYS A 143 24.20 -7.59 7.19
C CYS A 143 24.59 -8.94 7.79
N THR A 144 23.64 -9.69 8.37
CA THR A 144 23.91 -11.03 8.93
C THR A 144 24.47 -11.98 7.89
N ILE A 145 23.87 -12.03 6.70
CA ILE A 145 24.35 -12.88 5.59
C ILE A 145 25.74 -12.43 5.15
N ALA A 146 25.91 -11.14 4.86
CA ALA A 146 27.14 -10.60 4.32
C ALA A 146 28.33 -10.71 5.29
N ILE A 147 28.14 -10.41 6.58
CA ILE A 147 29.19 -10.46 7.60
C ILE A 147 29.58 -11.91 7.90
N ARG A 148 28.61 -12.82 8.07
CA ARG A 148 28.90 -14.24 8.29
C ARG A 148 29.64 -14.85 7.10
N TYR A 149 29.21 -14.54 5.87
CA TYR A 149 29.93 -14.97 4.68
C TYR A 149 31.36 -14.38 4.63
N SER A 150 31.51 -13.11 5.00
CA SER A 150 32.82 -12.45 5.01
C SER A 150 33.81 -13.04 6.02
N ALA A 151 33.30 -13.64 7.11
CA ALA A 151 34.10 -14.32 8.12
C ALA A 151 34.48 -15.76 7.73
N VAL A 152 33.93 -16.32 6.64
CA VAL A 152 34.29 -17.68 6.17
C VAL A 152 34.87 -17.69 4.77
N ARG A 153 34.66 -16.64 3.98
CA ARG A 153 35.24 -16.51 2.66
C ARG A 153 36.68 -16.02 2.79
N HIS A 154 37.61 -16.79 2.25
CA HIS A 154 39.00 -16.40 2.08
C HIS A 154 39.22 -16.02 0.61
N GLN A 155 39.87 -14.89 0.35
CA GLN A 155 40.19 -14.46 -1.02
C GLN A 155 41.30 -13.41 -1.01
N SER A 156 42.21 -13.51 -1.99
CA SER A 156 43.31 -12.56 -2.22
C SER A 156 44.37 -12.64 -1.12
N GLU A 157 45.24 -11.63 -1.03
CA GLU A 157 46.39 -11.66 -0.15
C GLU A 157 46.49 -10.33 0.60
N LEU A 158 46.71 -10.38 1.91
CA LEU A 158 47.06 -9.20 2.72
C LEU A 158 48.58 -9.09 2.89
N ARG A 159 49.27 -10.22 2.96
CA ARG A 159 50.72 -10.31 3.14
C ARG A 159 51.29 -11.39 2.22
N PRO A 160 52.31 -11.07 1.41
CA PRO A 160 52.97 -12.02 0.52
C PRO A 160 53.40 -13.31 1.23
N GLY A 161 52.92 -14.46 0.76
CA GLY A 161 53.31 -15.79 1.25
C GLY A 161 52.55 -16.31 2.47
N GLU A 162 51.59 -15.55 3.00
CA GLU A 162 50.65 -16.04 4.01
C GLU A 162 49.41 -16.71 3.35
N PRO A 163 48.68 -17.58 4.06
CA PRO A 163 47.40 -18.09 3.57
C PRO A 163 46.40 -16.96 3.28
N GLU A 164 45.49 -17.18 2.32
CA GLU A 164 44.44 -16.20 2.02
C GLU A 164 43.66 -15.83 3.31
N PRO A 165 43.55 -14.54 3.67
CA PRO A 165 42.86 -14.13 4.88
C PRO A 165 41.34 -14.15 4.67
N GLN A 166 40.58 -14.05 5.76
CA GLN A 166 39.14 -13.85 5.66
C GLN A 166 38.88 -12.49 5.01
N ILE A 167 37.90 -12.40 4.11
CA ILE A 167 37.64 -11.13 3.44
C ILE A 167 37.18 -10.03 4.41
N LEU A 168 36.67 -10.41 5.60
CA LEU A 168 36.34 -9.48 6.68
C LEU A 168 37.58 -8.80 7.30
N ASP A 169 38.79 -9.34 7.11
CA ASP A 169 40.03 -8.74 7.62
C ASP A 169 40.45 -7.49 6.81
N TYR A 170 39.92 -7.33 5.60
CA TYR A 170 40.18 -6.13 4.79
C TYR A 170 39.40 -4.92 5.32
N GLN A 171 40.10 -3.81 5.55
CA GLN A 171 39.49 -2.54 5.96
C GLN A 171 38.40 -2.06 5.00
N THR A 172 38.57 -2.30 3.69
CA THR A 172 37.56 -1.95 2.68
C THR A 172 36.26 -2.75 2.83
N GLN A 173 36.34 -4.01 3.25
CA GLN A 173 35.17 -4.85 3.53
C GLN A 173 34.49 -4.43 4.83
N GLN A 174 35.28 -4.15 5.88
CA GLN A 174 34.76 -3.63 7.15
C GLN A 174 34.05 -2.29 6.98
N HIS A 175 34.64 -1.37 6.21
CA HIS A 175 34.04 -0.05 5.94
C HIS A 175 32.73 -0.15 5.16
N LYS A 176 32.55 -1.18 4.32
CA LYS A 176 31.27 -1.44 3.63
C LYS A 176 30.20 -2.00 4.56
N LEU A 177 30.56 -2.87 5.51
CA LEU A 177 29.59 -3.67 6.25
C LEU A 177 29.30 -3.17 7.66
N LEU A 178 30.32 -2.72 8.41
CA LEU A 178 30.16 -2.36 9.83
C LEU A 178 29.31 -1.09 10.03
N PRO A 179 29.42 -0.03 9.19
CA PRO A 179 28.51 1.11 9.28
C PRO A 179 27.05 0.74 8.99
N LEU A 180 26.80 -0.22 8.08
CA LEU A 180 25.45 -0.71 7.81
C LEU A 180 24.91 -1.57 8.96
N LEU A 181 25.79 -2.31 9.65
CA LEU A 181 25.41 -3.02 10.86
C LEU A 181 24.99 -2.03 11.95
N ASP A 182 25.78 -0.99 12.19
CA ASP A 182 25.44 0.08 13.14
C ASP A 182 24.11 0.76 12.76
N THR A 183 23.93 1.10 11.48
CA THR A 183 22.67 1.65 10.93
C THR A 183 21.47 0.71 11.14
N ALA A 184 21.68 -0.61 11.22
CA ALA A 184 20.58 -1.55 11.47
C ALA A 184 20.11 -1.55 12.94
N TYR A 185 20.95 -1.09 13.88
CA TYR A 185 20.61 -0.93 15.29
C TYR A 185 20.05 0.45 15.64
N ALA A 186 20.46 1.50 14.90
CA ALA A 186 20.01 2.89 15.09
C ALA A 186 18.54 3.10 14.67
#